data_AF-A0A849VQP1-F1
#
_entry.id   AF-A0A849VQP1-F1
#
_cell.length_a   1.000
_cell.length_b   1.000
_cell.length_c   1.000
_cell.angle_alpha   90.00
_cell.angle_beta   90.00
_cell.angle_gamma   90.00
#
_symmetry.space_group_name_H-M   'P 1'
#
loop_
_entity.id
_entity.type
_entity.pdbx_description
1 polymer ?
#
loop_
_entity_poly.entity_id
_entity_poly.type
_entity_poly.pdbx_seq_one_letter_code
_entity_poly.pdbx_strand_id
1 'polypeptide(L)'
;MQISVHQARSIIAAGEARAQAIGVAVNIAVLDAGAQLKAFSRMDGALLGSIDIALGKAKTAALFQMATETVGEFCKPGGGSPGLEQTNGVLVVFGGGLPLTAPDGTFLGAVGVSGGAVAQDMDVAQAAVSGLD
;
A
#
# COMPACT_ATOMS: atom_id res chain seq x y z
N MET A 1 -12.46 11.28 -10.12
CA MET A 1 -12.71 9.85 -10.47
C MET A 1 -12.23 9.03 -9.28
N GLN A 2 -12.85 7.88 -8.97
CA GLN A 2 -12.40 7.02 -7.87
C GLN A 2 -12.15 5.61 -8.39
N ILE A 3 -11.27 4.88 -7.72
CA ILE A 3 -11.03 3.48 -8.03
C ILE A 3 -12.31 2.65 -7.87
N SER A 4 -12.62 1.83 -8.88
CA SER A 4 -13.75 0.90 -8.82
C SER A 4 -13.42 -0.35 -8.01
N VAL A 5 -14.46 -1.07 -7.54
CA VAL A 5 -14.26 -2.36 -6.86
C VAL A 5 -13.64 -3.42 -7.80
N HIS A 6 -13.91 -3.33 -9.11
CA HIS A 6 -13.31 -4.21 -10.10
C HIS A 6 -11.79 -3.99 -10.17
N GLN A 7 -11.36 -2.74 -10.38
CA GLN A 7 -9.94 -2.38 -10.39
C GLN A 7 -9.23 -2.75 -9.08
N ALA A 8 -9.86 -2.50 -7.93
CA ALA A 8 -9.29 -2.88 -6.64
C ALA A 8 -9.07 -4.40 -6.50
N ARG A 9 -9.96 -5.22 -7.09
CA ARG A 9 -9.79 -6.68 -7.16
C ARG A 9 -8.71 -7.11 -8.14
N SER A 10 -8.60 -6.47 -9.31
CA SER A 10 -7.49 -6.73 -10.25
C SER A 10 -6.13 -6.45 -9.62
N ILE A 11 -6.00 -5.34 -8.89
CA ILE A 11 -4.78 -4.98 -8.13
C ILE A 11 -4.44 -6.06 -7.09
N ILE A 12 -5.43 -6.50 -6.30
CA ILE A 12 -5.23 -7.56 -5.30
C ILE A 12 -4.78 -8.85 -5.98
N ALA A 13 -5.45 -9.27 -7.06
CA ALA A 13 -5.11 -10.50 -7.76
C ALA A 13 -3.69 -10.48 -8.33
N ALA A 14 -3.25 -9.35 -8.89
CA ALA A 14 -1.89 -9.18 -9.38
C ALA A 14 -0.84 -9.25 -8.26
N GLY A 15 -1.12 -8.63 -7.11
CA GLY A 15 -0.27 -8.71 -5.93
C GLY A 15 -0.21 -10.13 -5.34
N GLU A 16 -1.35 -10.82 -5.20
CA GLU A 16 -1.40 -12.21 -4.74
C GLU A 16 -0.60 -13.15 -5.65
N ALA A 17 -0.72 -12.99 -6.97
CA ALA A 17 0.04 -13.76 -7.94
C ALA A 17 1.56 -13.55 -7.75
N ARG A 18 1.99 -12.30 -7.52
CA ARG A 18 3.41 -12.02 -7.24
C ARG A 18 3.87 -12.62 -5.92
N ALA A 19 3.07 -12.48 -4.87
CA ALA A 19 3.36 -13.00 -3.55
C ALA A 19 3.52 -14.54 -3.56
N GLN A 20 2.63 -15.23 -4.26
CA GLN A 20 2.74 -16.68 -4.51
C GLN A 20 4.01 -17.03 -5.27
N ALA A 21 4.34 -16.28 -6.33
CA ALA A 21 5.52 -16.53 -7.15
C ALA A 21 6.84 -16.40 -6.37
N ILE A 22 6.90 -15.54 -5.37
CA ILE A 22 8.09 -15.33 -4.51
C ILE A 22 8.00 -16.05 -3.15
N GLY A 23 6.96 -16.87 -2.94
CA GLY A 23 6.82 -17.71 -1.75
C GLY A 23 6.58 -16.95 -0.45
N VAL A 24 5.81 -15.85 -0.49
CA VAL A 24 5.49 -15.03 0.69
C VAL A 24 3.98 -14.88 0.85
N ALA A 25 3.47 -15.01 2.08
CA ALA A 25 2.07 -14.75 2.40
C ALA A 25 1.92 -13.32 2.93
N VAL A 26 1.05 -12.52 2.30
CA VAL A 26 0.89 -11.09 2.62
C VAL A 26 -0.58 -10.69 2.83
N ASN A 27 -0.75 -9.54 3.45
CA ASN A 27 -1.98 -8.75 3.44
C ASN A 27 -1.86 -7.66 2.37
N ILE A 28 -2.93 -7.43 1.61
CA ILE A 28 -3.01 -6.40 0.56
C ILE A 28 -4.25 -5.56 0.82
N ALA A 29 -4.06 -4.26 1.03
CA ALA A 29 -5.12 -3.28 1.24
C ALA A 29 -5.17 -2.30 0.07
N VAL A 30 -6.37 -2.04 -0.46
CA VAL A 30 -6.61 -1.00 -1.47
C VAL A 30 -7.57 0.04 -0.89
N LEU A 31 -7.15 1.29 -0.87
CA LEU A 31 -7.93 2.45 -0.45
C LEU A 31 -8.31 3.30 -1.66
N ASP A 32 -9.46 3.97 -1.62
CA ASP A 32 -9.85 4.96 -2.63
C ASP A 32 -9.23 6.34 -2.39
N ALA A 33 -9.53 7.28 -3.29
CA ALA A 33 -9.00 8.64 -3.23
C ALA A 33 -9.42 9.42 -1.96
N GLY A 34 -10.43 8.96 -1.21
CA GLY A 34 -10.81 9.49 0.10
C GLY A 34 -10.08 8.82 1.27
N ALA A 35 -9.06 8.01 0.98
CA ALA A 35 -8.35 7.16 1.93
C ALA A 35 -9.28 6.20 2.71
N GLN A 36 -10.38 5.77 2.08
CA GLN A 36 -11.29 4.77 2.65
C GLN A 36 -11.06 3.40 2.02
N LEU A 37 -11.22 2.35 2.83
CA LEU A 37 -11.00 0.97 2.38
C LEU A 37 -11.94 0.61 1.23
N LYS A 38 -11.37 0.18 0.08
CA LYS A 38 -12.13 -0.33 -1.07
C LYS A 38 -12.15 -1.85 -1.11
N ALA A 39 -10.99 -2.46 -0.89
CA ALA A 39 -10.83 -3.91 -0.88
C ALA A 39 -9.66 -4.32 0.02
N PHE A 40 -9.72 -5.53 0.54
CA PHE A 40 -8.68 -6.10 1.38
C PHE A 40 -8.60 -7.60 1.12
N SER A 41 -7.38 -8.14 1.05
CA SER A 41 -7.12 -9.57 1.04
C SER A 41 -6.06 -9.93 2.07
N ARG A 42 -6.30 -11.04 2.76
CA ARG A 42 -5.34 -11.70 3.64
C ARG A 42 -5.08 -13.09 3.08
N MET A 43 -3.88 -13.31 2.58
CA MET A 43 -3.46 -14.65 2.16
C MET A 43 -3.39 -15.59 3.37
N ASP A 44 -3.68 -16.86 3.14
CA ASP A 44 -3.48 -17.90 4.15
C ASP A 44 -2.01 -17.93 4.60
N GLY A 45 -1.80 -17.98 5.91
CA GLY A 45 -0.45 -17.96 6.50
C GLY A 45 0.19 -16.57 6.62
N ALA A 46 -0.47 -15.49 6.16
CA ALA A 46 0.04 -14.14 6.36
C ALA A 46 0.10 -13.75 7.84
N LEU A 47 1.09 -12.95 8.22
CA LEU A 47 1.28 -12.50 9.60
C LEU A 47 0.06 -11.70 10.09
N LEU A 48 -0.45 -12.02 11.28
CA LEU A 48 -1.62 -11.31 11.84
C LEU A 48 -1.34 -9.83 12.08
N GLY A 49 -0.13 -9.50 12.54
CA GLY A 49 0.29 -8.11 12.75
C GLY A 49 0.41 -7.32 11.45
N SER A 50 0.53 -7.97 10.29
CA SER A 50 0.67 -7.26 9.02
C SER A 50 -0.66 -6.80 8.40
N ILE A 51 -1.80 -7.17 9.01
CA ILE A 51 -3.13 -6.65 8.61
C ILE A 51 -3.17 -5.13 8.78
N ASP A 52 -2.85 -4.65 9.99
CA ASP A 52 -2.87 -3.22 10.31
C ASP A 52 -1.76 -2.48 9.58
N ILE A 53 -0.59 -3.11 9.40
CA ILE A 53 0.53 -2.52 8.65
C ILE A 53 0.15 -2.30 7.18
N ALA A 54 -0.51 -3.26 6.51
CA ALA A 54 -0.94 -3.10 5.12
C ALA A 54 -1.95 -1.94 4.97
N LEU A 55 -2.90 -1.84 5.90
CA LEU A 55 -3.86 -0.72 5.95
C LEU A 55 -3.14 0.62 6.19
N GLY A 56 -2.19 0.66 7.13
CA GLY A 56 -1.39 1.83 7.44
C GLY A 56 -0.54 2.30 6.25
N LYS A 57 0.11 1.37 5.54
CA LYS A 57 0.88 1.67 4.32
C LYS A 57 0.01 2.26 3.21
N ALA A 58 -1.15 1.64 2.96
CA ALA A 58 -2.10 2.16 1.99
C ALA A 58 -2.61 3.55 2.38
N LYS A 59 -2.89 3.78 3.67
CA LYS A 59 -3.34 5.06 4.21
C LYS A 59 -2.29 6.14 4.05
N THR A 60 -1.04 5.86 4.40
CA THR A 60 0.09 6.77 4.17
C THR A 60 0.18 7.14 2.69
N ALA A 61 0.19 6.14 1.81
CA ALA A 61 0.30 6.38 0.38
C ALA A 61 -0.91 7.17 -0.18
N ALA A 62 -2.11 6.95 0.36
CA ALA A 62 -3.30 7.69 -0.07
C ALA A 62 -3.31 9.15 0.39
N LEU A 63 -2.93 9.41 1.64
CA LEU A 63 -2.98 10.76 2.23
C LEU A 63 -1.91 11.70 1.64
N PHE A 64 -0.73 11.16 1.32
CA PHE A 64 0.38 11.95 0.78
C PHE A 64 0.56 11.79 -0.73
N GLN A 65 -0.19 10.87 -1.37
CA GLN A 65 -0.07 10.54 -2.79
C GLN A 65 1.38 10.21 -3.19
N MET A 66 2.09 9.51 -2.30
CA MET A 66 3.52 9.19 -2.41
C MET A 66 3.77 7.76 -1.94
N ALA A 67 4.87 7.17 -2.36
CA ALA A 67 5.31 5.91 -1.79
C ALA A 67 5.62 6.06 -0.29
N THR A 68 5.31 5.03 0.50
CA THR A 68 5.47 5.03 1.96
C THR A 68 6.88 5.38 2.42
N GLU A 69 7.89 4.84 1.73
CA GLU A 69 9.31 5.04 2.00
C GLU A 69 9.74 6.48 1.70
N THR A 70 9.15 7.11 0.67
CA THR A 70 9.37 8.53 0.36
C THR A 70 8.83 9.40 1.49
N VAL A 71 7.66 9.06 2.05
CA VAL A 71 7.13 9.74 3.24
C VAL A 71 8.06 9.53 4.45
N GLY A 72 8.63 8.33 4.58
CA GLY A 72 9.59 7.99 5.62
C GLY A 72 10.85 8.85 5.64
N GLU A 73 11.32 9.32 4.48
CA GLU A 73 12.48 10.22 4.41
C GLU A 73 12.26 11.54 5.16
N PHE A 74 11.02 12.07 5.18
CA PHE A 74 10.70 13.28 5.95
C PHE A 74 10.68 13.04 7.46
N CYS A 75 10.37 11.82 7.88
CA CYS A 75 10.16 11.43 9.27
C CYS A 75 11.49 11.18 10.03
N LYS A 76 12.59 10.97 9.31
CA LYS A 76 13.91 10.68 9.90
C LYS A 76 14.40 11.82 10.81
N PRO A 77 15.26 11.54 11.80
CA PRO A 77 15.97 12.58 12.54
C PRO A 77 16.71 13.53 11.57
N GLY A 78 16.45 14.82 11.67
CA GLY A 78 16.99 15.83 10.74
C GLY A 78 16.27 15.92 9.38
N GLY A 79 15.23 15.12 9.17
CA GLY A 79 14.32 15.24 8.03
C GLY A 79 13.40 16.46 8.13
N GLY A 80 12.63 16.70 7.08
CA GLY A 80 11.77 17.90 6.98
C GLY A 80 10.56 17.91 7.92
N SER A 81 10.15 16.75 8.46
CA SER A 81 8.99 16.64 9.36
C SER A 81 9.10 15.43 10.31
N PRO A 82 10.05 15.42 11.26
CA PRO A 82 10.14 14.35 12.25
C PRO A 82 8.85 14.24 13.08
N GLY A 83 8.32 13.02 13.24
CA GLY A 83 7.06 12.78 13.95
C GLY A 83 5.80 12.82 13.08
N LEU A 84 5.93 13.08 11.77
CA LEU A 84 4.80 13.01 10.83
C LEU A 84 4.07 11.66 10.92
N GLU A 85 4.81 10.58 11.14
CA GLU A 85 4.29 9.22 11.29
C GLU A 85 3.34 9.04 12.50
N GLN A 86 3.33 9.97 13.45
CA GLN A 86 2.44 9.95 14.60
C GLN A 86 1.06 10.59 14.31
N THR A 87 0.92 11.24 13.15
CA THR A 87 -0.32 11.90 12.74
C THR A 87 -1.34 10.92 12.18
N ASN A 88 -2.57 11.38 11.92
CA ASN A 88 -3.61 10.61 11.21
C ASN A 88 -3.91 9.23 11.83
N GLY A 89 -3.79 9.08 13.16
CA GLY A 89 -4.02 7.81 13.84
C GLY A 89 -2.88 6.79 13.68
N VAL A 90 -1.66 7.28 13.47
CA VAL A 90 -0.41 6.56 13.17
C VAL A 90 -0.33 6.10 11.71
N LEU A 91 0.75 6.51 11.06
CA LEU A 91 1.10 6.15 9.69
C LEU A 91 2.19 5.08 9.68
N VAL A 92 2.20 4.27 8.64
CA VAL A 92 3.33 3.39 8.35
C VAL A 92 4.15 4.01 7.23
N VAL A 93 5.43 4.29 7.51
CA VAL A 93 6.31 5.10 6.65
C VAL A 93 7.55 4.32 6.17
N PHE A 94 7.45 3.00 6.10
CA PHE A 94 8.43 2.14 5.46
C PHE A 94 7.79 1.39 4.27
N GLY A 95 8.65 0.95 3.34
CA GLY A 95 8.24 0.51 2.00
C GLY A 95 7.14 -0.54 1.93
N GLY A 96 6.32 -0.43 0.88
CA GLY A 96 5.23 -1.36 0.56
C GLY A 96 3.86 -0.71 0.37
N GLY A 97 3.74 0.62 0.48
CA GLY A 97 2.54 1.36 0.06
C GLY A 97 2.83 2.27 -1.13
N LEU A 98 1.96 2.24 -2.14
CA LEU A 98 2.12 2.98 -3.39
C LEU A 98 0.81 3.68 -3.80
N PRO A 99 0.88 4.90 -4.37
CA PRO A 99 -0.28 5.57 -4.93
C PRO A 99 -0.75 4.87 -6.22
N LEU A 100 -2.04 4.96 -6.50
CA LEU A 100 -2.69 4.46 -7.71
C LEU A 100 -3.16 5.67 -8.53
N THR A 101 -2.63 5.81 -9.74
CA THR A 101 -2.91 6.94 -10.64
C THR A 101 -3.39 6.44 -11.99
N ALA A 102 -4.40 7.07 -12.55
CA ALA A 102 -4.83 6.85 -13.94
C ALA A 102 -3.75 7.33 -14.92
N PRO A 103 -3.82 6.91 -16.21
CA PRO A 103 -2.87 7.36 -17.25
C PRO A 103 -2.80 8.88 -17.44
N ASP A 104 -3.87 9.60 -17.13
CA ASP A 104 -3.93 11.07 -17.18
C ASP A 104 -3.37 11.75 -15.92
N GLY A 105 -2.83 10.98 -14.98
CA GLY A 105 -2.29 11.46 -13.71
C GLY A 105 -3.33 11.64 -12.60
N THR A 106 -4.62 11.34 -12.86
CA THR A 106 -5.66 11.43 -11.83
C THR A 106 -5.39 10.44 -10.70
N PHE A 107 -5.29 10.93 -9.46
CA PHE A 107 -5.18 10.09 -8.28
C PHE A 107 -6.49 9.30 -8.02
N LEU A 108 -6.38 7.97 -7.95
CA LEU A 108 -7.53 7.06 -7.81
C LEU A 108 -7.64 6.46 -6.41
N GLY A 109 -6.53 6.37 -5.68
CA GLY A 109 -6.42 5.67 -4.40
C GLY A 109 -5.00 5.20 -4.12
N ALA A 110 -4.83 4.21 -3.25
CA ALA A 110 -3.52 3.63 -2.96
C ALA A 110 -3.61 2.15 -2.62
N VAL A 111 -2.50 1.44 -2.78
CA VAL A 111 -2.32 0.05 -2.34
C VAL A 111 -1.27 -0.02 -1.24
N GLY A 112 -1.45 -0.93 -0.28
CA GLY A 112 -0.49 -1.23 0.78
C GLY A 112 -0.35 -2.72 0.96
N VAL A 113 0.88 -3.21 1.03
CA VAL A 113 1.22 -4.63 1.16
C VAL A 113 2.06 -4.85 2.41
N SER A 114 1.73 -5.89 3.18
CA SER A 114 2.60 -6.32 4.27
C SER A 114 2.49 -7.81 4.62
N GLY A 115 3.65 -8.44 4.80
CA GLY A 115 3.77 -9.79 5.36
C GLY A 115 5.15 -10.42 5.19
N GLY A 116 5.95 -9.91 4.23
CA GLY A 116 7.33 -10.33 4.00
C GLY A 116 8.37 -9.37 4.58
N ALA A 117 9.61 -9.53 4.13
CA ALA A 117 10.60 -8.47 4.26
C ALA A 117 10.18 -7.23 3.45
N VAL A 118 10.64 -6.04 3.84
CA VAL A 118 10.25 -4.77 3.18
C VAL A 118 10.46 -4.81 1.66
N ALA A 119 11.56 -5.40 1.18
CA ALA A 119 11.82 -5.54 -0.25
C ALA A 119 10.79 -6.44 -0.96
N GLN A 120 10.29 -7.49 -0.30
CA GLN A 120 9.23 -8.35 -0.84
C GLN A 120 7.88 -7.63 -0.83
N ASP A 121 7.57 -6.88 0.23
CA ASP A 121 6.35 -6.06 0.29
C ASP A 121 6.33 -5.03 -0.85
N MET A 122 7.47 -4.38 -1.13
CA MET A 122 7.62 -3.42 -2.24
C MET A 122 7.46 -4.08 -3.62
N ASP A 123 8.08 -5.25 -3.82
CA ASP A 123 7.97 -6.03 -5.05
C ASP A 123 6.52 -6.44 -5.33
N VAL A 124 5.83 -6.95 -4.32
CA VAL A 124 4.40 -7.30 -4.43
C VAL A 124 3.53 -6.06 -4.65
N ALA A 125 3.80 -4.94 -3.96
CA ALA A 125 3.07 -3.70 -4.16
C ALA A 125 3.22 -3.18 -5.61
N GLN A 126 4.43 -3.27 -6.18
CA GLN A 126 4.69 -2.86 -7.56
C GLN A 126 3.92 -3.72 -8.56
N ALA A 127 3.88 -5.05 -8.35
CA ALA A 127 3.08 -5.96 -9.18
C ALA A 127 1.58 -5.69 -9.03
N ALA A 128 1.10 -5.37 -7.82
CA ALA A 128 -0.27 -4.96 -7.58
C ALA A 128 -0.65 -3.70 -8.38
N VAL A 129 0.20 -2.67 -8.40
CA VAL A 129 -0.02 -1.45 -9.21
C VAL A 129 -0.15 -1.79 -10.70
N SER A 130 0.62 -2.75 -11.21
CA SER A 130 0.51 -3.20 -12.60
C SER A 130 -0.80 -3.92 -12.94
N GLY A 131 -1.59 -4.33 -11.94
CA GLY A 131 -2.95 -4.87 -12.11
C GLY A 131 -4.05 -3.80 -12.19
N LEU A 132 -3.68 -2.52 -12.19
CA LEU A 132 -4.62 -1.42 -12.42
C LEU A 132 -4.90 -1.30 -13.93
N ASP A 133 -6.01 -1.90 -14.36
CA ASP A 133 -6.56 -1.79 -15.72
C ASP A 133 -7.19 -0.40 -16.00
#